data_AF-A0A3C2A9S3-F1
#
_entry.id   AF-A0A3C2A9S3-F1
#
_cell.length_a   1.000
_cell.length_b   1.000
_cell.length_c   1.000
_cell.angle_alpha   90.00
_cell.angle_beta   90.00
_cell.angle_gamma   90.00
#
_symmetry.space_group_name_H-M   'P 1'
#
loop_
_entity.id
_entity.type
_entity.pdbx_description
1 polymer ?
#
loop_
_entity_poly.entity_id
_entity_poly.type
_entity_poly.pdbx_seq_one_letter_code
_entity_poly.pdbx_strand_id
1 'polypeptide(L)'
;MGAKRVTGKTLELASNFSITPWIMPDEEAIRAARQFLDEYNVLVEPACGAALSVPYLHPELLEGMETVVVIACGGVSTPWKKYQGWQSS
;
A
#
# COMPACT_ATOMS: atom_id res chain seq x y z
N MET A 1 -8.65 -6.81 -4.16
CA MET A 1 -8.84 -7.88 -3.15
C MET A 1 -10.30 -8.34 -3.18
N GLY A 2 -10.57 -9.66 -3.08
CA GLY A 2 -11.93 -10.22 -3.16
C GLY A 2 -12.44 -10.90 -1.87
N ALA A 3 -11.62 -10.93 -0.82
CA ALA A 3 -12.03 -11.50 0.46
C ALA A 3 -12.93 -10.51 1.21
N LYS A 4 -14.10 -10.96 1.66
CA LYS A 4 -15.06 -10.14 2.41
C LYS A 4 -14.72 -10.02 3.91
N ARG A 5 -13.90 -10.94 4.42
CA ARG A 5 -13.51 -11.04 5.84
C ARG A 5 -12.11 -11.65 5.96
N VAL A 6 -11.38 -11.21 6.99
CA VAL A 6 -10.12 -11.84 7.41
C VAL A 6 -10.38 -13.16 8.15
N THR A 7 -9.36 -13.99 8.27
CA THR A 7 -9.47 -15.24 9.07
C THR A 7 -9.51 -14.94 10.56
N GLY A 8 -10.11 -15.83 11.35
CA GLY A 8 -10.12 -15.69 12.82
C GLY A 8 -8.71 -15.61 13.41
N LYS A 9 -7.75 -16.35 12.84
CA LYS A 9 -6.35 -16.30 13.30
C LYS A 9 -5.71 -14.94 13.03
N THR A 10 -5.98 -14.33 11.88
CA THR A 10 -5.48 -12.97 11.59
C THR A 10 -6.00 -11.95 12.60
N LEU A 11 -7.29 -12.05 12.96
CA LEU A 11 -7.89 -11.16 13.95
C LEU A 11 -7.30 -11.36 15.36
N GLU A 12 -7.10 -12.61 15.77
CA GLU A 12 -6.44 -12.93 17.05
C GLU A 12 -5.02 -12.37 17.11
N LEU A 13 -4.23 -12.57 16.05
CA LEU A 13 -2.87 -12.02 15.99
C LEU A 13 -2.87 -10.49 16.02
N ALA A 14 -3.86 -9.83 15.41
CA ALA A 14 -3.95 -8.38 15.43
C ALA A 14 -4.11 -7.79 16.85
N SER A 15 -4.64 -8.57 17.80
CA SER A 15 -4.70 -8.20 19.21
C SER A 15 -3.44 -8.53 20.01
N ASN A 16 -2.54 -9.36 19.47
CA ASN A 16 -1.33 -9.84 20.15
C ASN A 16 -0.06 -9.07 19.76
N PHE A 17 -0.13 -8.23 18.73
CA PHE A 17 0.99 -7.39 18.28
C PHE A 17 0.65 -5.90 18.42
N SER A 18 1.68 -5.07 18.59
CA SER A 18 1.54 -3.62 18.52
C SER A 18 1.26 -3.21 17.07
N ILE A 19 -0.02 -3.00 16.74
CA ILE A 19 -0.47 -2.60 15.40
C ILE A 19 -1.10 -1.21 15.49
N THR A 20 -0.57 -0.27 14.73
CA THR A 20 -1.18 1.05 14.52
C THR A 20 -1.91 1.04 13.18
N PRO A 21 -3.25 1.08 13.15
CA PRO A 21 -3.99 1.15 11.89
C PRO A 21 -3.80 2.52 11.23
N TRP A 22 -3.70 2.52 9.91
CA TRP A 22 -3.64 3.73 9.09
C TRP A 22 -4.65 3.61 7.94
N ILE A 23 -5.37 4.71 7.67
CA ILE A 23 -6.40 4.79 6.62
C ILE A 23 -6.04 5.98 5.74
N MET A 24 -6.23 5.82 4.45
CA MET A 24 -5.98 6.86 3.46
C MET A 24 -7.06 6.84 2.36
N PRO A 25 -7.21 7.94 1.60
CA PRO A 25 -7.97 7.96 0.37
C PRO A 25 -7.36 7.06 -0.73
N ASP A 26 -8.21 6.57 -1.63
CA ASP A 26 -7.76 5.75 -2.77
C ASP A 26 -6.77 6.52 -3.67
N GLU A 27 -6.94 7.84 -3.78
CA GLU A 27 -6.09 8.72 -4.58
C GLU A 27 -4.63 8.72 -4.09
N GLU A 28 -4.42 8.63 -2.78
CA GLU A 28 -3.07 8.56 -2.19
C GLU A 28 -2.40 7.22 -2.47
N ALA A 29 -3.15 6.12 -2.40
CA ALA A 29 -2.66 4.80 -2.74
C ALA A 29 -2.25 4.73 -4.23
N ILE A 30 -3.05 5.33 -5.12
CA ILE A 30 -2.73 5.44 -6.56
C ILE A 30 -1.49 6.32 -6.75
N ARG A 31 -1.41 7.47 -6.09
CA ARG A 31 -0.26 8.39 -6.18
C ARG A 31 1.03 7.72 -5.75
N ALA A 32 1.03 7.00 -4.63
CA ALA A 32 2.20 6.30 -4.13
C ALA A 32 2.62 5.14 -5.04
N ALA A 33 1.68 4.35 -5.57
CA ALA A 33 1.98 3.31 -6.55
C ALA A 33 2.65 3.89 -7.81
N ARG A 34 2.25 5.10 -8.22
CA ARG A 34 2.87 5.81 -9.35
C ARG A 34 4.27 6.30 -9.05
N GLN A 35 4.48 6.97 -7.92
CA GLN A 35 5.82 7.40 -7.52
C GLN A 35 6.78 6.21 -7.44
N PHE A 36 6.31 5.08 -6.92
CA PHE A 36 7.09 3.84 -6.89
C PHE A 36 7.43 3.29 -8.28
N LEU A 37 6.49 3.34 -9.23
CA LEU A 37 6.77 2.99 -10.62
C LEU A 37 7.81 3.92 -11.24
N ASP A 38 7.64 5.24 -11.04
CA ASP A 38 8.52 6.26 -11.63
C ASP A 38 9.96 6.16 -11.06
N GLU A 39 10.11 5.80 -9.78
CA GLU A 39 11.41 5.69 -9.11
C GLU A 39 12.10 4.33 -9.32
N TYR A 40 11.36 3.23 -9.18
CA TYR A 40 11.92 1.87 -9.17
C TYR A 40 11.64 1.06 -10.44
N ASN A 41 10.86 1.59 -11.39
CA ASN A 41 10.40 0.88 -12.60
C ASN A 41 9.65 -0.42 -12.29
N VAL A 42 8.98 -0.50 -11.13
CA VAL A 42 8.17 -1.64 -10.72
C VAL A 42 6.70 -1.25 -10.68
N LEU A 43 5.89 -1.90 -11.50
CA LEU A 43 4.45 -1.67 -11.55
C LEU A 43 3.74 -2.48 -10.46
N VAL A 44 3.01 -1.79 -9.59
CA VAL A 44 2.23 -2.38 -8.49
C VAL A 44 0.76 -1.96 -8.56
N GLU A 45 -0.11 -2.69 -7.88
CA GLU A 45 -1.52 -2.32 -7.74
C GLU A 45 -1.76 -1.35 -6.56
N PRO A 46 -2.85 -0.55 -6.54
CA PRO A 46 -3.15 0.41 -5.47
C PRO A 46 -3.21 -0.22 -4.08
N ALA A 47 -3.55 -1.51 -3.95
CA ALA A 47 -3.48 -2.20 -2.66
C ALA A 47 -2.06 -2.21 -2.08
N CYS A 48 -1.01 -2.30 -2.91
CA CYS A 48 0.38 -2.12 -2.49
C CYS A 48 0.72 -0.63 -2.31
N GLY A 49 0.16 0.22 -3.16
CA GLY A 49 0.22 1.67 -3.03
C GLY A 49 -0.21 2.18 -1.65
N ALA A 50 -1.16 1.51 -1.00
CA ALA A 50 -1.61 1.87 0.35
C ALA A 50 -0.51 1.70 1.42
N ALA A 51 0.39 0.73 1.29
CA ALA A 51 1.54 0.63 2.19
C ALA A 51 2.64 1.63 1.82
N LEU A 52 2.83 1.87 0.51
CA LEU A 52 3.81 2.81 -0.03
C LEU A 52 3.45 4.28 0.27
N SER A 53 2.17 4.62 0.47
CA SER A 53 1.75 5.99 0.76
C SER A 53 2.36 6.52 2.06
N VAL A 54 2.67 5.66 3.03
CA VAL A 54 3.26 6.07 4.30
C VAL A 54 4.63 6.71 4.09
N PRO A 55 5.68 6.01 3.58
CA PRO A 55 6.97 6.67 3.38
C PRO A 55 6.95 7.80 2.35
N TYR A 56 6.09 7.74 1.34
CA TYR A 56 6.07 8.77 0.28
C TYR A 56 5.31 10.03 0.68
N LEU A 57 4.19 9.90 1.40
CA LEU A 57 3.19 10.96 1.58
C LEU A 57 2.98 11.32 3.05
N HIS A 58 3.31 10.40 3.98
CA HIS A 58 3.18 10.56 5.42
C HIS A 58 4.45 10.15 6.18
N PRO A 59 5.65 10.65 5.81
CA PRO A 59 6.90 10.26 6.45
C PRO A 59 6.92 10.57 7.95
N GLU A 60 6.11 11.51 8.43
CA GLU A 60 5.92 11.82 9.85
C GLU A 60 5.46 10.62 10.68
N LEU A 61 4.75 9.66 10.08
CA LEU A 61 4.31 8.43 10.77
C LEU A 61 5.46 7.45 11.06
N LEU A 62 6.62 7.68 10.47
CA LEU A 62 7.83 6.87 10.62
C LEU A 62 8.87 7.56 11.51
N GLU A 63 8.54 8.68 12.15
CA GLU A 63 9.44 9.40 13.03
C GLU A 63 9.97 8.49 14.16
N GLY A 64 11.29 8.56 14.37
CA GLY A 64 11.98 7.72 15.36
C GLY A 64 12.25 6.29 14.91
N MET A 65 11.84 5.88 13.72
CA MET A 65 12.21 4.59 13.13
C MET A 65 13.52 4.72 12.34
N GLU A 66 14.52 3.91 12.67
CA GLU A 66 15.80 3.91 11.94
C GLU A 66 15.73 3.16 10.61
N THR A 67 14.91 2.11 10.52
CA THR A 67 14.78 1.28 9.33
C THR A 67 13.35 0.77 9.22
N VAL A 68 12.77 0.95 8.04
CA VAL A 68 11.37 0.59 7.75
C VAL A 68 11.34 -0.38 6.58
N VAL A 69 10.56 -1.45 6.71
CA VAL A 69 10.30 -2.42 5.64
C VAL A 69 8.88 -2.22 5.14
N VAL A 70 8.74 -1.99 3.83
CA VAL A 70 7.44 -1.85 3.17
C VAL A 70 7.20 -3.05 2.27
N ILE A 71 6.04 -3.68 2.40
CA ILE A 71 5.68 -4.89 1.63
C ILE A 71 4.83 -4.48 0.43
N ALA A 72 5.41 -4.53 -0.77
CA ALA A 72 4.71 -4.39 -2.05
C ALA A 72 4.61 -5.77 -2.74
N CYS A 73 3.53 -6.50 -2.48
CA CYS A 73 3.39 -7.91 -2.86
C CYS A 73 2.71 -8.18 -4.22
N GLY A 74 2.12 -7.17 -4.84
CA GLY A 74 1.22 -7.30 -5.98
C GLY A 74 1.69 -6.53 -7.22
N GLY A 75 0.86 -6.56 -8.27
CA GLY A 75 1.14 -5.89 -9.56
C GLY A 75 0.86 -6.78 -10.78
N VAL A 76 0.93 -8.10 -10.61
CA VAL A 76 0.66 -9.06 -11.70
C VAL A 76 -0.77 -8.96 -12.26
N SER A 77 -1.72 -8.55 -11.41
CA SER A 77 -3.14 -8.31 -11.72
C SER A 77 -3.42 -6.92 -12.28
N THR A 78 -2.37 -6.14 -12.59
CA THR A 78 -2.49 -4.77 -13.11
C THR A 78 -1.88 -4.67 -14.51
N PRO A 79 -2.64 -5.01 -15.56
CA PRO A 79 -2.25 -4.68 -16.92
C PRO A 79 -2.10 -3.16 -17.09
N TRP A 80 -1.18 -2.74 -17.95
CA TRP A 80 -0.92 -1.32 -18.24
C TRP A 80 -2.19 -0.51 -18.54
N LYS A 81 -3.12 -1.05 -19.33
CA LYS A 81 -4.39 -0.38 -19.65
C LYS A 81 -5.24 -0.06 -18.41
N LYS A 82 -5.25 -0.97 -17.43
CA LYS A 82 -5.98 -0.76 -16.17
C LYS A 82 -5.30 0.32 -15.33
N TYR A 83 -3.97 0.28 -15.30
CA TYR A 83 -3.15 1.27 -14.61
C TYR A 83 -3.37 2.69 -15.14
N GLN A 84 -3.43 2.86 -16.47
CA GLN A 84 -3.73 4.15 -17.10
C GLN A 84 -5.10 4.71 -16.69
N GLY A 85 -6.10 3.84 -16.46
CA GLY A 85 -7.42 4.25 -15.98
C GLY A 85 -7.36 4.93 -14.61
N TRP A 86 -6.46 4.50 -13.73
CA TRP A 86 -6.27 5.13 -12.42
C TRP A 86 -5.52 6.46 -12.50
N GLN A 87 -4.70 6.69 -13.54
CA GLN A 87 -3.98 7.96 -13.70
C GLN A 87 -4.88 9.12 -14.09
N SER A 88 -6.07 8.83 -14.62
CA SER A 88 -7.02 9.83 -15.11
C SER A 88 -8.13 10.14 -14.11
N SER A 89 -8.06 9.57 -12.90
CA SER A 89 -9.02 9.78 -11.80
C SER A 89 -8.47 10.78 -10.79
#